data_AF-A0A1Y2MAF4-F1
#
_entry.id   AF-A0A1Y2MAF4-F1
#
_cell.length_a   1.000
_cell.length_b   1.000
_cell.length_c   1.000
_cell.angle_alpha   90.00
_cell.angle_beta   90.00
_cell.angle_gamma   90.00
#
_symmetry.space_group_name_H-M   'P 1'
#
loop_
_entity.id
_entity.type
_entity.pdbx_description
1 polymer ?
#
loop_
_entity_poly.entity_id
_entity_poly.type
_entity_poly.pdbx_seq_one_letter_code
_entity_poly.pdbx_strand_id
1 'polypeptide(L)'
;MRLDESTAYSFSPVFKEMPFVRGEMDCFNDTEMKATNPSKKDGLPAAEMERRAAMSDQERRQMRNEQAMVQVAILPGCEAYRRGGWEDTQASSGKEKGIRIRRLTDAYVFCRWGLERRWKNGEAADQPARHGSRWGGGFVEFFPGVEGVVDPEHEEGKEKGRTGEEEGNE
;
A
#
# COMPACT_ATOMS: atom_id res chain seq x y z
N MET A 1 -7.84 4.52 27.73
CA MET A 1 -6.37 4.57 27.88
C MET A 1 -6.06 5.70 28.83
N ARG A 2 -5.36 5.44 29.94
CA ARG A 2 -4.78 6.54 30.72
C ARG A 2 -3.47 6.93 30.04
N LEU A 3 -3.31 8.21 29.72
CA LEU A 3 -2.01 8.75 29.31
C LEU A 3 -1.14 8.76 30.57
N ASP A 4 -0.29 7.75 30.68
CA ASP A 4 0.68 7.60 31.77
C ASP A 4 2.05 8.00 31.23
N GLU A 5 2.78 8.84 31.98
CA GLU A 5 4.13 9.30 31.64
C GLU A 5 5.12 8.13 31.50
N SER A 6 4.83 6.97 32.10
CA SER A 6 5.66 5.77 32.00
C SER A 6 5.49 4.96 30.70
N THR A 7 4.57 5.36 29.82
CA THR A 7 4.27 4.66 28.56
C THR A 7 4.67 5.49 27.35
N ALA A 8 5.58 4.96 26.54
CA ALA A 8 5.93 5.54 25.25
C ALA A 8 5.05 4.95 24.14
N TYR A 9 4.53 5.79 23.26
CA TYR A 9 3.74 5.37 22.10
C TYR A 9 4.59 5.52 20.84
N SER A 10 4.58 4.51 19.99
CA SER A 10 5.27 4.51 18.71
C SER A 10 4.31 4.14 17.61
N PHE A 11 4.44 4.81 16.46
CA PHE A 11 3.73 4.44 15.25
C PHE A 11 4.61 3.55 14.39
N SER A 12 4.17 2.33 14.13
CA SER A 12 4.90 1.39 13.29
C SER A 12 4.81 1.85 11.84
N PRO A 13 5.95 2.14 11.18
CA PRO A 13 5.93 2.69 9.83
C PRO A 13 5.36 1.67 8.86
N VAL A 14 4.47 2.13 7.98
CA VAL A 14 3.96 1.35 6.86
C VAL A 14 4.28 2.08 5.58
N PHE A 15 5.08 1.42 4.74
CA PHE A 15 5.49 1.94 3.46
C PHE A 15 4.60 1.43 2.34
N LYS A 16 4.45 2.28 1.33
CA LYS A 16 3.91 1.93 0.03
C LYS A 16 4.81 0.90 -0.64
N GLU A 17 4.22 -0.01 -1.40
CA GLU A 17 4.87 -1.17 -2.03
C GLU A 17 5.44 -2.20 -1.05
N MET A 18 5.04 -2.16 0.22
CA MET A 18 5.34 -3.22 1.17
C MET A 18 4.32 -4.38 1.03
N PRO A 19 4.72 -5.64 1.19
CA PRO A 19 3.79 -6.76 1.24
C PRO A 19 2.77 -6.60 2.38
N PHE A 20 1.51 -6.93 2.12
CA PHE A 20 0.47 -6.97 3.15
C PHE A 20 0.71 -8.14 4.10
N VAL A 21 0.83 -7.84 5.40
CA VAL A 21 1.02 -8.85 6.46
C VAL A 21 -0.24 -8.92 7.32
N ARG A 22 -0.97 -10.05 7.18
CA ARG A 22 -2.16 -10.31 7.98
C ARG A 22 -1.78 -10.42 9.46
N GLY A 23 -2.49 -9.69 10.31
CA GLY A 23 -2.24 -9.65 11.75
C GLY A 23 -1.38 -8.48 12.22
N GLU A 24 -0.80 -7.71 11.30
CA GLU A 24 -0.18 -6.39 11.61
C GLU A 24 -0.90 -5.25 10.90
N MET A 25 -1.67 -5.59 9.86
CA MET A 25 -2.36 -4.65 8.99
C MET A 25 -3.82 -5.08 8.79
N ASP A 26 -4.71 -4.10 8.79
CA ASP A 26 -6.09 -4.18 8.36
C ASP A 26 -6.25 -3.58 6.95
N CYS A 27 -6.79 -4.37 6.04
CA CYS A 27 -7.00 -3.98 4.65
C CYS A 27 -8.39 -3.35 4.49
N PHE A 28 -8.44 -2.05 4.17
CA PHE A 28 -9.68 -1.30 3.99
C PHE A 28 -10.54 -1.86 2.86
N ASN A 29 -9.91 -2.26 1.74
CA ASN A 29 -10.56 -2.87 0.59
C ASN A 29 -10.49 -4.42 0.60
N ASP A 30 -10.47 -5.07 1.78
CA ASP A 30 -10.35 -6.53 1.92
C ASP A 30 -11.42 -7.30 1.12
N THR A 31 -12.66 -6.80 1.08
CA THR A 31 -13.75 -7.43 0.32
C THR A 31 -13.45 -7.45 -1.17
N GLU A 32 -12.97 -6.33 -1.71
CA GLU A 32 -12.58 -6.20 -3.12
C GLU A 32 -11.37 -7.08 -3.43
N MET A 33 -10.31 -7.01 -2.59
CA MET A 33 -9.11 -7.83 -2.74
C MET A 33 -9.43 -9.33 -2.76
N LYS A 34 -10.34 -9.79 -1.90
CA LYS A 34 -10.82 -11.19 -1.90
C LYS A 34 -11.61 -11.55 -3.16
N ALA A 35 -12.39 -10.61 -3.69
CA ALA A 35 -13.18 -10.82 -4.90
C ALA A 35 -12.30 -10.92 -6.15
N THR A 36 -11.22 -10.14 -6.21
CA THR A 36 -10.30 -10.03 -7.35
C THR A 36 -9.03 -10.90 -7.22
N ASN A 37 -8.91 -11.70 -6.15
CA ASN A 37 -7.72 -12.49 -5.84
C ASN A 37 -7.20 -13.28 -7.07
N PRO A 38 -5.97 -13.02 -7.54
CA PRO A 38 -5.31 -13.71 -8.63
C PRO A 38 -5.33 -15.24 -8.59
N SER A 39 -5.22 -15.80 -7.39
CA SER A 39 -5.15 -17.25 -7.17
C SER A 39 -6.52 -17.91 -7.06
N LYS A 40 -7.60 -17.13 -6.94
CA LYS A 40 -8.96 -17.64 -6.84
C LYS A 40 -9.46 -18.14 -8.20
N LYS A 41 -9.97 -19.37 -8.24
CA LYS A 41 -10.46 -20.01 -9.47
C LYS A 41 -11.98 -19.94 -9.63
N ASP A 42 -12.71 -20.10 -8.52
CA ASP A 42 -14.17 -20.22 -8.51
C ASP A 42 -14.82 -19.09 -7.71
N GLY A 43 -16.09 -18.79 -7.99
CA GLY A 43 -16.85 -17.77 -7.26
C GLY A 43 -16.31 -16.35 -7.46
N LEU A 44 -15.78 -16.08 -8.64
CA LEU A 44 -15.39 -14.73 -9.07
C LEU A 44 -16.63 -13.95 -9.53
N PRO A 45 -16.68 -12.63 -9.31
CA PRO A 45 -17.71 -11.78 -9.90
C PRO A 45 -17.72 -11.89 -11.43
N ALA A 46 -18.88 -11.71 -12.07
CA ALA A 46 -19.03 -11.82 -13.52
C ALA A 46 -18.04 -10.93 -14.29
N ALA A 47 -17.90 -9.66 -13.89
CA ALA A 47 -16.95 -8.73 -14.50
C ALA A 47 -15.49 -9.22 -14.43
N GLU A 48 -15.10 -9.86 -13.32
CA GLU A 48 -13.74 -10.38 -13.16
C GLU A 48 -13.51 -11.66 -14.00
N MET A 49 -14.54 -12.49 -14.16
CA MET A 49 -14.48 -13.65 -15.06
C MET A 49 -14.31 -13.22 -16.52
N GLU A 50 -15.10 -12.24 -16.98
CA GLU A 50 -15.00 -11.67 -18.32
C GLU A 50 -13.62 -11.06 -18.56
N ARG A 51 -13.12 -10.27 -17.59
CA ARG A 51 -11.78 -9.68 -17.65
C ARG A 51 -10.69 -10.74 -17.81
N ARG A 52 -10.75 -11.84 -17.05
CA ARG A 52 -9.77 -12.94 -17.13
C ARG A 52 -9.89 -13.76 -18.42
N ALA A 53 -11.10 -13.87 -18.97
CA ALA A 53 -11.33 -14.53 -20.26
C ALA A 53 -10.67 -13.76 -21.41
N ALA A 54 -10.74 -12.42 -21.37
CA ALA A 54 -10.11 -11.53 -22.36
C ALA A 54 -8.58 -11.37 -22.19
N MET A 55 -8.02 -11.81 -21.06
CA MET A 55 -6.62 -11.64 -20.71
C MET A 55 -5.69 -12.55 -21.53
N SER A 56 -4.52 -12.03 -21.92
CA SER A 56 -3.49 -12.81 -22.61
C SER A 56 -2.85 -13.88 -21.72
N ASP A 57 -2.25 -14.90 -22.31
CA ASP A 57 -1.57 -15.97 -21.55
C ASP A 57 -0.36 -15.45 -20.75
N GLN A 58 0.29 -14.38 -21.22
CA GLN A 58 1.38 -13.73 -20.51
C GLN A 58 0.89 -13.04 -19.24
N GLU A 59 -0.19 -12.27 -19.33
CA GLU A 59 -0.80 -11.61 -18.17
C GLU A 59 -1.35 -12.64 -17.18
N ARG A 60 -1.96 -13.73 -17.65
CA ARG A 60 -2.38 -14.85 -16.79
C ARG A 60 -1.23 -15.49 -16.03
N ARG A 61 -0.05 -15.61 -16.66
CA ARG A 61 1.17 -16.10 -16.01
C ARG A 61 1.69 -15.13 -14.95
N GLN A 62 1.61 -13.84 -15.21
CA GLN A 62 2.05 -12.78 -14.30
C GLN A 62 1.16 -12.69 -13.07
N MET A 63 -0.17 -12.67 -13.29
CA MET A 63 -1.19 -12.59 -12.25
C MET A 63 -0.95 -13.64 -11.15
N ARG A 64 -0.52 -14.86 -11.52
CA ARG A 64 -0.22 -15.94 -10.56
C ARG A 64 0.88 -15.62 -9.55
N ASN A 65 1.76 -14.67 -9.84
CA ASN A 65 2.86 -14.27 -8.96
C ASN A 65 2.56 -12.99 -8.19
N GLU A 66 1.41 -12.36 -8.42
CA GLU A 66 1.01 -11.14 -7.72
C GLU A 66 0.71 -11.43 -6.25
N GLN A 67 1.11 -10.49 -5.41
CA GLN A 67 0.88 -10.48 -3.98
C GLN A 67 0.03 -9.27 -3.61
N ALA A 68 -0.59 -9.32 -2.44
CA ALA A 68 -1.27 -8.15 -1.90
C ALA A 68 -0.20 -7.16 -1.42
N MET A 69 -0.17 -5.98 -2.03
CA MET A 69 0.81 -4.94 -1.75
C MET A 69 0.10 -3.71 -1.21
N VAL A 70 0.73 -3.02 -0.25
CA VAL A 70 0.23 -1.75 0.27
C VAL A 70 0.34 -0.69 -0.81
N GLN A 71 -0.80 -0.12 -1.20
CA GLN A 71 -0.88 0.99 -2.13
C GLN A 71 -0.92 2.33 -1.40
N VAL A 72 -1.73 2.40 -0.33
CA VAL A 72 -1.86 3.58 0.53
C VAL A 72 -1.79 3.13 1.99
N ALA A 73 -0.91 3.77 2.77
CA ALA A 73 -0.96 3.68 4.22
C ALA A 73 -1.96 4.75 4.73
N ILE A 74 -3.12 4.31 5.22
CA ILE A 74 -4.19 5.19 5.67
C ILE A 74 -3.91 5.64 7.11
N LEU A 75 -3.59 4.69 7.98
CA LEU A 75 -3.20 4.93 9.36
C LEU A 75 -2.07 3.96 9.74
N PRO A 76 -0.91 4.45 10.22
CA PRO A 76 0.11 3.56 10.75
C PRO A 76 -0.38 2.84 12.00
N GLY A 77 0.08 1.62 12.23
CA GLY A 77 -0.19 0.88 13.45
C GLY A 77 0.38 1.61 14.66
N CYS A 78 -0.18 1.38 15.85
CA CYS A 78 0.29 2.02 17.08
C CYS A 78 0.62 0.97 18.12
N GLU A 79 1.80 1.12 18.73
CA GLU A 79 2.33 0.25 19.75
C GLU A 79 2.67 1.06 20.99
N ALA A 80 2.34 0.51 22.16
CA ALA A 80 2.70 1.06 23.45
C ALA A 80 3.83 0.27 24.08
N TYR A 81 4.86 0.99 24.51
CA TYR A 81 6.07 0.51 25.15
C TYR A 81 6.05 0.95 26.59
N ARG A 82 6.16 0.00 27.51
CA ARG A 82 6.21 0.28 28.95
C ARG A 82 7.32 -0.52 29.61
N ARG A 83 8.07 0.12 30.51
CA ARG A 83 9.04 -0.56 31.36
C ARG A 83 8.30 -1.29 32.49
N GLY A 84 8.56 -2.59 32.67
CA GLY A 84 7.94 -3.40 33.73
C GLY A 84 6.55 -4.00 33.39
N GLY A 85 5.71 -4.21 34.41
CA GLY A 85 4.40 -4.88 34.29
C GLY A 85 3.24 -3.94 33.94
N TRP A 86 2.19 -4.47 33.30
CA TRP A 86 1.00 -3.71 32.91
C TRP A 86 0.01 -3.48 34.07
N GLU A 87 0.09 -4.26 35.15
CA GLU A 87 -1.00 -4.40 36.14
C GLU A 87 -0.71 -3.98 37.58
N ASP A 88 0.50 -3.56 37.96
CA ASP A 88 0.75 -3.26 39.37
C ASP A 88 0.76 -1.75 39.65
N THR A 89 -0.35 -1.24 40.20
CA THR A 89 -0.39 0.04 40.91
C THR A 89 0.35 0.01 42.25
N GLN A 90 0.84 -1.16 42.69
CA GLN A 90 1.37 -1.40 44.04
C GLN A 90 2.71 -2.18 44.10
N ALA A 91 3.34 -2.56 42.99
CA ALA A 91 4.57 -3.37 43.05
C ALA A 91 5.83 -2.53 43.25
N SER A 92 6.07 -2.16 44.49
CA SER A 92 7.43 -2.14 45.01
C SER A 92 7.94 -3.59 45.04
N SER A 93 9.22 -3.81 44.75
CA SER A 93 9.93 -5.11 44.73
C SER A 93 9.77 -5.96 43.45
N GLY A 94 10.64 -5.71 42.47
CA GLY A 94 11.22 -6.81 41.66
C GLY A 94 10.78 -6.98 40.20
N LYS A 95 9.81 -6.24 39.67
CA LYS A 95 9.24 -6.46 38.32
C LYS A 95 9.70 -5.47 37.21
N GLU A 96 10.81 -4.76 37.40
CA GLU A 96 11.31 -3.72 36.47
C GLU A 96 12.18 -4.23 35.29
N LYS A 97 12.31 -5.55 35.10
CA LYS A 97 13.17 -6.08 34.03
C LYS A 97 12.40 -6.18 32.72
N GLY A 98 12.85 -5.39 31.74
CA GLY A 98 12.43 -5.47 30.35
C GLY A 98 11.43 -4.39 29.93
N ILE A 99 11.31 -4.24 28.61
CA ILE A 99 10.31 -3.41 27.96
C ILE A 99 9.21 -4.36 27.49
N ARG A 100 7.96 -4.08 27.86
CA ARG A 100 6.80 -4.77 27.30
C ARG A 100 6.21 -3.92 26.20
N ILE A 101 5.86 -4.58 25.11
CA ILE A 101 5.24 -3.98 23.94
C ILE A 101 3.81 -4.51 23.85
N ARG A 102 2.85 -3.61 23.63
CA ARG A 102 1.47 -3.96 23.34
C ARG A 102 1.01 -3.23 22.09
N ARG A 103 0.57 -3.98 21.09
CA ARG A 103 -0.09 -3.40 19.93
C ARG A 103 -1.46 -2.86 20.36
N LEU A 104 -1.71 -1.59 20.06
CA LEU A 104 -2.97 -0.90 20.36
C LEU A 104 -3.91 -0.93 19.16
N THR A 105 -3.36 -0.79 17.96
CA THR A 105 -4.08 -0.86 16.69
C THR A 105 -3.14 -1.38 15.61
N ASP A 106 -3.69 -2.20 14.73
CA ASP A 106 -3.05 -2.58 13.48
C ASP A 106 -3.00 -1.37 12.54
N ALA A 107 -2.17 -1.45 11.51
CA ALA A 107 -2.12 -0.41 10.49
C ALA A 107 -3.30 -0.54 9.53
N TYR A 108 -3.96 0.55 9.18
CA TYR A 108 -5.01 0.55 8.15
C TYR A 108 -4.40 0.88 6.81
N VAL A 109 -4.60 -0.01 5.83
CA VAL A 109 -3.99 0.10 4.50
C VAL A 109 -5.01 -0.13 3.40
N PHE A 110 -4.80 0.54 2.27
CA PHE A 110 -5.44 0.18 1.01
C PHE A 110 -4.47 -0.68 0.21
N CYS A 111 -4.92 -1.82 -0.27
CA CYS A 111 -4.07 -2.78 -0.98
C CYS A 111 -4.41 -2.88 -2.47
N ARG A 112 -3.44 -3.34 -3.25
CA ARG A 112 -3.60 -3.75 -4.64
C ARG A 112 -2.92 -5.09 -4.89
N TRP A 113 -3.27 -5.75 -5.97
CA TRP A 113 -2.51 -6.90 -6.46
C TRP A 113 -1.32 -6.42 -7.28
N GLY A 114 -0.14 -6.99 -7.06
CA GLY A 114 1.03 -6.63 -7.84
C GLY A 114 2.30 -7.30 -7.39
N LEU A 115 3.39 -6.91 -8.05
CA LEU A 115 4.74 -7.31 -7.69
C LEU A 115 5.43 -6.16 -6.95
N GLU A 116 6.29 -6.51 -6.00
CA GLU A 116 7.15 -5.58 -5.29
C GLU A 116 8.07 -4.83 -6.27
N ARG A 117 8.19 -3.51 -6.04
CA ARG A 117 9.14 -2.67 -6.78
C ARG A 117 10.57 -2.94 -6.34
N ARG A 118 11.48 -3.00 -7.29
CA ARG A 118 12.91 -3.18 -7.07
C ARG A 118 13.63 -1.88 -7.26
N TRP A 119 14.52 -1.58 -6.33
CA TRP A 119 15.39 -0.42 -6.38
C TRP A 119 16.85 -0.89 -6.37
N LYS A 120 17.68 -0.26 -7.20
CA LYS A 120 19.12 -0.49 -7.20
C LYS A 120 19.81 0.87 -7.28
N ASN A 121 20.66 1.17 -6.29
CA ASN A 121 21.38 2.45 -6.21
C ASN A 121 20.46 3.69 -6.22
N GLY A 122 19.25 3.60 -5.64
CA GLY A 122 18.29 4.71 -5.59
C GLY A 122 17.46 4.89 -6.86
N GLU A 123 17.70 4.09 -7.89
CA GLU A 123 16.93 4.11 -9.13
C GLU A 123 15.99 2.91 -9.20
N ALA A 124 14.84 3.10 -9.87
CA ALA A 124 13.91 2.01 -10.14
C ALA A 124 14.59 0.98 -11.05
N ALA A 125 14.78 -0.23 -10.54
CA ALA A 125 15.35 -1.38 -11.23
C ALA A 125 14.26 -2.37 -11.68
N ASP A 126 13.02 -1.88 -11.74
CA ASP A 126 11.87 -2.63 -12.21
C ASP A 126 12.01 -2.93 -13.70
N GLN A 127 11.64 -4.15 -14.08
CA GLN A 127 11.56 -4.53 -15.50
C GLN A 127 10.12 -4.31 -15.95
N PRO A 128 9.82 -3.32 -16.80
CA PRO A 128 8.44 -3.02 -17.22
C PRO A 128 7.69 -4.25 -17.75
N ALA A 129 8.41 -5.12 -18.47
CA ALA A 129 7.87 -6.38 -18.99
C ALA A 129 7.33 -7.34 -17.93
N ARG A 130 7.73 -7.20 -16.65
CA ARG A 130 7.24 -8.02 -15.53
C ARG A 130 5.93 -7.50 -14.91
N HIS A 131 5.62 -6.22 -15.07
CA HIS A 131 4.45 -5.57 -14.47
C HIS A 131 3.22 -5.54 -15.41
N GLY A 132 3.37 -6.04 -16.64
CA GLY A 132 2.28 -6.23 -17.58
C GLY A 132 1.86 -4.95 -18.33
N SER A 133 0.82 -5.07 -19.14
CA SER A 133 0.29 -4.00 -20.00
C SER A 133 -0.25 -2.78 -19.24
N ARG A 134 -0.63 -2.98 -17.97
CA ARG A 134 -1.18 -1.94 -17.07
C ARG A 134 -0.10 -1.07 -16.42
N TRP A 135 1.18 -1.39 -16.64
CA TRP A 135 2.29 -0.65 -16.05
C TRP A 135 2.68 0.56 -16.90
N GLY A 136 2.25 1.75 -16.47
CA GLY A 136 2.68 3.04 -17.03
C GLY A 136 3.85 3.68 -16.28
N GLY A 137 4.78 2.89 -15.72
CA GLY A 137 5.92 3.41 -14.94
C GLY A 137 5.57 3.87 -13.52
N GLY A 138 4.32 3.76 -13.11
CA GLY A 138 3.81 4.50 -11.95
C GLY A 138 2.48 4.00 -11.41
N PHE A 139 1.91 4.82 -10.54
CA PHE A 139 0.57 4.64 -9.99
C PHE A 139 -0.46 4.99 -11.06
N VAL A 140 -0.81 4.02 -11.90
CA VAL A 140 -1.80 4.23 -12.99
C VAL A 140 -3.23 3.92 -12.53
N GLU A 141 -3.43 3.24 -11.39
CA GLU A 141 -4.76 2.73 -10.99
C GLU A 141 -5.72 3.78 -10.41
N PHE A 142 -5.28 5.03 -10.22
CA PHE A 142 -6.19 6.14 -9.87
C PHE A 142 -6.66 6.93 -11.11
N PHE A 143 -6.16 6.58 -12.29
CA PHE A 143 -6.40 7.29 -13.53
C PHE A 143 -7.05 6.40 -14.59
N PRO A 144 -7.99 6.94 -15.38
CA PRO A 144 -8.75 8.18 -15.17
C PRO A 144 -10.00 7.84 -14.34
N GLY A 145 -10.10 8.21 -13.06
CA GLY A 145 -11.33 7.83 -12.34
C GLY A 145 -11.55 8.28 -10.91
N VAL A 146 -10.57 8.88 -10.22
CA VAL A 146 -10.82 9.42 -8.88
C VAL A 146 -11.05 10.92 -8.95
N GLU A 147 -12.28 11.34 -8.65
CA GLU A 147 -12.66 12.75 -8.54
C GLU A 147 -11.73 13.49 -7.56
N GLY A 148 -11.06 14.54 -8.04
CA GLY A 148 -10.09 15.31 -7.26
C GLY A 148 -8.62 14.85 -7.37
N VAL A 149 -8.32 13.74 -8.05
CA VAL A 149 -6.95 13.31 -8.35
C VAL A 149 -6.61 13.68 -9.79
N VAL A 150 -5.68 14.62 -9.96
CA VAL A 150 -5.25 15.11 -11.28
C VAL A 150 -4.33 14.08 -11.94
N ASP A 151 -4.62 13.75 -13.19
CA ASP A 151 -3.81 12.84 -13.99
C ASP A 151 -2.47 13.50 -14.36
N PRO A 152 -1.32 12.96 -13.88
CA PRO A 152 -0.01 13.54 -14.15
C PRO A 152 0.34 13.53 -15.64
N GLU A 153 -0.15 12.57 -16.44
CA GLU A 153 0.06 12.57 -17.89
C GLU A 153 -0.71 13.72 -18.58
N HIS A 154 -1.79 14.21 -17.95
CA HIS A 154 -2.59 15.31 -18.46
C HIS A 154 -1.98 16.69 -18.13
N GLU A 155 -1.10 16.79 -17.13
CA GLU A 155 -0.36 18.02 -16.80
C GLU A 155 0.88 18.23 -17.67
N GLU A 156 1.65 17.17 -18.01
CA GLU A 156 2.82 17.29 -18.89
C GLU A 156 2.45 17.81 -20.30
N GLY A 157 1.23 17.51 -20.76
CA GLY A 157 0.68 18.05 -22.01
C GLY A 157 0.32 19.53 -21.96
N LYS A 158 0.06 20.10 -20.77
CA LYS A 158 -0.30 21.53 -20.61
C LYS A 158 0.92 22.42 -20.42
N GLU A 159 1.99 21.96 -19.77
CA GLU A 159 3.21 22.77 -19.63
C GLU A 159 3.94 22.97 -20.96
N LYS A 160 3.92 21.99 -21.87
CA LYS A 160 4.52 22.15 -23.21
C LYS A 160 3.76 23.09 -24.15
N GLY A 161 2.51 23.43 -23.84
CA GLY A 161 1.72 24.36 -24.63
C GLY A 161 1.91 25.84 -24.25
N ARG A 162 2.57 26.13 -23.12
CA ARG A 162 2.65 27.50 -22.57
C ARG A 162 3.96 28.23 -22.84
N THR A 163 4.94 27.56 -23.44
CA THR A 163 6.26 28.10 -23.78
C THR A 163 6.47 28.31 -25.28
N GLY A 164 5.43 28.16 -26.10
CA GLY A 164 5.52 28.24 -27.57
C GLY A 164 4.91 29.46 -28.26
N GLU A 165 4.26 30.38 -27.54
CA GLU A 165 3.59 31.56 -28.13
C GLU A 165 4.07 32.87 -27.48
N GLU A 166 5.33 33.26 -27.71
CA GLU A 166 5.76 34.65 -27.48
C GLU A 166 7.06 34.99 -28.23
N GLU A 167 7.21 34.55 -29.49
CA GLU A 167 8.19 35.14 -30.42
C GLU A 167 7.57 35.28 -31.81
N GLY A 168 7.08 36.47 -32.13
CA GLY A 168 6.65 36.81 -33.49
C GLY A 168 5.55 37.86 -33.56
N ASN A 169 5.92 39.13 -33.41
CA ASN A 169 5.36 40.16 -34.29
C ASN A 169 6.31 41.35 -34.36
N GLU A 170 6.72 41.62 -35.60
CA GLU A 170 7.44 42.81 -36.08
C GLU A 170 6.66 44.12 -35.85
#